data_AF-A0A800N940-F1
#
_entry.id   AF-A0A800N940-F1
#
_cell.length_a   1.000
_cell.length_b   1.000
_cell.length_c   1.000
_cell.angle_alpha   90.00
_cell.angle_beta   90.00
_cell.angle_gamma   90.00
#
_symmetry.space_group_name_H-M   'P 1'
#
loop_
_entity.id
_entity.type
_entity.pdbx_description
1 polymer ?
#
loop_
_entity_poly.entity_id
_entity_poly.type
_entity_poly.pdbx_seq_one_letter_code
_entity_poly.pdbx_strand_id
1 'polypeptide(L)'
;MSKYEFSVHELIKINELFNDAASVLFHNLNKFVYVEIIDREGEKNCFTLTKRDFKAIQTDFFISVLNDIILDGLDEELIMSVKLNPSVENFPVEIIFKYQNEIHERYFCNFKELGFIYN
;
A
#
# COMPACT_ATOMS: atom_id res chain seq x y z
N MET A 1 8.01 -6.47 -18.83
CA MET A 1 7.72 -6.04 -17.45
C MET A 1 8.93 -5.30 -16.93
N SER A 2 8.77 -4.06 -16.49
CA SER A 2 9.91 -3.31 -15.93
C SER A 2 10.31 -3.96 -14.60
N LYS A 3 11.61 -4.06 -14.31
CA LYS A 3 12.18 -4.78 -13.15
C LYS A 3 11.81 -4.18 -11.78
N TYR A 4 10.92 -3.19 -11.74
CA TYR A 4 10.66 -2.32 -10.59
C TYR A 4 9.17 -2.19 -10.27
N GLU A 5 8.35 -3.06 -10.85
CA GLU A 5 6.91 -3.04 -10.72
C GLU A 5 6.45 -4.27 -9.93
N PHE A 6 6.26 -4.09 -8.63
CA PHE A 6 5.80 -5.14 -7.73
C PHE A 6 4.28 -5.29 -7.79
N SER A 7 3.80 -6.52 -7.61
CA SER A 7 2.40 -6.83 -7.31
C SER A 7 2.04 -6.41 -5.89
N VAL A 8 0.73 -6.31 -5.59
CA VAL A 8 0.26 -6.01 -4.22
C VAL A 8 0.74 -7.07 -3.23
N HIS A 9 0.72 -8.36 -3.60
CA HIS A 9 1.23 -9.45 -2.75
C HIS A 9 2.72 -9.33 -2.44
N GLU A 10 3.54 -8.91 -3.41
CA GLU A 10 4.97 -8.66 -3.15
C GLU A 10 5.16 -7.44 -2.27
N LEU A 11 4.36 -6.39 -2.44
CA LEU A 11 4.41 -5.19 -1.61
C LEU A 11 3.99 -5.48 -0.16
N ILE A 12 3.01 -6.36 0.06
CA ILE A 12 2.65 -6.88 1.39
C ILE A 12 3.88 -7.54 2.03
N LYS A 13 4.54 -8.49 1.34
CA LYS A 13 5.74 -9.17 1.86
C LYS A 13 6.88 -8.21 2.18
N ILE A 14 7.09 -7.21 1.32
CA ILE A 14 8.13 -6.19 1.57
C ILE A 14 7.76 -5.35 2.81
N ASN A 15 6.48 -5.02 2.99
CA ASN A 15 6.00 -4.29 4.16
C ASN A 15 6.15 -5.11 5.45
N GLU A 16 5.89 -6.43 5.41
CA GLU A 16 6.15 -7.36 6.53
C GLU A 16 7.63 -7.35 6.91
N LEU A 17 8.52 -7.57 5.92
CA LEU A 17 9.97 -7.51 6.14
C LEU A 17 10.41 -6.16 6.70
N PHE A 18 9.82 -5.06 6.22
CA PHE A 18 10.14 -3.71 6.70
C PHE A 18 9.75 -3.51 8.17
N ASN A 19 8.59 -4.02 8.58
CA ASN A 19 8.09 -3.91 9.95
C ASN A 19 8.88 -4.78 10.94
N ASP A 20 9.35 -5.94 10.50
CA ASP A 20 10.13 -6.88 11.32
C ASP A 20 11.64 -6.61 11.30
N ALA A 21 12.08 -5.61 10.52
CA ALA A 21 13.48 -5.29 10.31
C ALA A 21 14.21 -4.93 11.62
N ALA A 22 15.45 -5.40 11.74
CA ALA A 22 16.37 -4.86 12.75
C ALA A 22 16.90 -3.49 12.34
N SER A 23 17.14 -3.29 11.05
CA SER A 23 17.51 -1.99 10.49
C SER A 23 17.12 -1.87 9.02
N VAL A 24 16.91 -0.64 8.56
CA VAL A 24 16.60 -0.33 7.16
C VAL A 24 17.51 0.79 6.67
N LEU A 25 18.15 0.57 5.52
CA LEU A 25 18.94 1.58 4.81
C LEU A 25 18.24 1.92 3.49
N PHE A 26 18.31 3.18 3.07
CA PHE A 26 17.71 3.60 1.81
C PHE A 26 18.57 4.62 1.05
N HIS A 27 18.56 4.50 -0.27
CA HIS A 27 19.27 5.35 -1.20
C HIS A 27 18.30 5.92 -2.23
N ASN A 28 18.23 7.25 -2.34
CA ASN A 28 17.39 7.93 -3.30
C ASN A 28 18.00 7.86 -4.71
N LEU A 29 17.33 7.17 -5.63
CA LEU A 29 17.70 7.01 -7.03
C LEU A 29 16.79 7.83 -7.96
N ASN A 30 16.61 9.11 -7.62
CA ASN A 30 15.79 10.10 -8.32
C ASN A 30 14.30 9.71 -8.44
N LYS A 31 13.94 8.82 -9.37
CA LYS A 31 12.56 8.32 -9.53
C LYS A 31 12.25 7.13 -8.60
N PHE A 32 13.29 6.47 -8.10
CA PHE A 32 13.18 5.27 -7.30
C PHE A 32 13.87 5.42 -5.94
N VAL A 33 13.60 4.49 -5.04
CA VAL A 33 14.28 4.34 -3.76
C VAL A 33 14.83 2.91 -3.71
N TYR A 34 16.14 2.78 -3.56
CA TYR A 34 16.75 1.49 -3.27
C TYR A 34 16.74 1.29 -1.75
N VAL A 35 16.23 0.15 -1.29
CA VAL A 35 16.03 -0.17 0.13
C VAL A 35 16.74 -1.46 0.45
N GLU A 36 17.52 -1.45 1.52
CA GLU A 36 18.13 -2.63 2.13
C GLU A 36 17.47 -2.86 3.49
N ILE A 37 16.79 -3.98 3.63
CA ILE A 37 16.13 -4.41 4.86
C ILE A 37 16.99 -5.50 5.48
N ILE A 38 17.48 -5.26 6.70
CA ILE A 38 18.34 -6.18 7.43
C ILE A 38 17.55 -6.72 8.62
N ASP A 39 17.41 -8.04 8.71
CA ASP A 39 16.70 -8.69 9.80
C ASP A 39 17.59 -8.86 11.05
N ARG A 40 17.03 -9.49 12.09
CA ARG A 40 17.73 -9.68 13.38
C ARG A 40 18.86 -10.71 13.32
N GLU A 41 18.87 -11.56 12.30
CA GLU A 41 19.93 -12.54 12.03
C GLU A 41 21.06 -11.93 11.18
N GLY A 42 20.83 -10.72 10.64
CA GLY A 42 21.78 -10.00 9.80
C GLY A 42 21.61 -10.31 8.31
N GLU A 43 20.59 -11.08 7.93
CA GLU A 43 20.27 -11.35 6.53
C GLU A 43 19.68 -10.12 5.86
N LYS A 44 20.05 -9.94 4.59
CA LYS A 44 19.78 -8.71 3.86
C LYS A 44 18.89 -8.93 2.65
N ASN A 45 17.75 -8.24 2.63
CA ASN A 45 16.82 -8.21 1.51
C ASN A 45 16.84 -6.84 0.83
N CYS A 46 17.06 -6.81 -0.48
CA CYS A 46 17.23 -5.56 -1.24
C CYS A 46 16.13 -5.36 -2.28
N PHE A 47 15.55 -4.16 -2.31
CA PHE A 47 14.46 -3.81 -3.22
C PHE A 47 14.71 -2.46 -3.90
N THR A 48 14.21 -2.26 -5.11
CA THR A 48 14.16 -0.94 -5.77
C THR A 48 12.71 -0.58 -6.00
N LEU A 49 12.20 0.33 -5.17
CA LEU A 49 10.80 0.73 -5.12
C LEU A 49 10.58 2.05 -5.85
N THR A 50 9.36 2.30 -6.31
CA THR A 50 8.95 3.67 -6.62
C THR A 50 8.91 4.50 -5.33
N LYS A 51 9.03 5.82 -5.42
CA LYS A 51 8.88 6.70 -4.24
C LYS A 51 7.52 6.52 -3.56
N ARG A 52 6.49 6.20 -4.35
CA ARG A 52 5.13 5.99 -3.87
C ARG A 52 5.03 4.69 -3.07
N ASP A 53 5.56 3.58 -3.60
CA ASP A 53 5.49 2.29 -2.91
C ASP A 53 6.33 2.30 -1.63
N PHE A 54 7.51 2.94 -1.68
CA PHE A 54 8.31 3.16 -0.47
C PHE A 54 7.52 3.95 0.59
N LYS A 55 6.84 5.03 0.19
CA LYS A 55 6.00 5.80 1.12
C LYS A 55 4.84 4.96 1.67
N ALA A 56 4.19 4.15 0.83
CA ALA A 56 3.10 3.27 1.25
C ALA A 56 3.58 2.22 2.27
N ILE A 57 4.76 1.62 2.06
CA ILE A 57 5.40 0.73 3.03
C ILE A 57 5.71 1.45 4.35
N GLN A 58 6.28 2.66 4.29
CA GLN A 58 6.58 3.44 5.49
C GLN A 58 5.33 3.81 6.32
N THR A 59 4.18 3.95 5.67
CA THR A 59 2.90 4.22 6.34
C THR A 59 2.11 2.96 6.67
N ASP A 60 2.74 1.79 6.56
CA ASP A 60 2.14 0.48 6.78
C ASP A 60 0.84 0.24 6.00
N PHE A 61 0.77 0.82 4.80
CA PHE A 61 -0.44 0.82 3.98
C PHE A 61 -0.86 -0.60 3.61
N PHE A 62 0.09 -1.46 3.24
CA PHE A 62 -0.20 -2.80 2.73
C PHE A 62 -0.60 -3.79 3.83
N ILE A 63 -0.41 -3.43 5.10
CA ILE A 63 -0.78 -4.27 6.26
C ILE A 63 -1.95 -3.65 7.02
N SER A 64 -1.86 -2.40 7.45
CA SER A 64 -2.93 -1.76 8.21
C SER A 64 -4.05 -1.28 7.29
N VAL A 65 -3.77 -0.28 6.46
CA VAL A 65 -4.81 0.43 5.70
C VAL A 65 -5.55 -0.50 4.75
N LEU A 66 -4.84 -1.42 4.10
CA LEU A 66 -5.46 -2.39 3.20
C LEU A 66 -6.39 -3.35 3.95
N ASN A 67 -6.02 -3.78 5.16
CA ASN A 67 -6.89 -4.60 6.00
C ASN A 67 -8.10 -3.81 6.48
N ASP A 68 -7.94 -2.54 6.87
CA ASP A 68 -9.05 -1.68 7.28
C ASP A 68 -10.09 -1.53 6.15
N ILE A 69 -9.64 -1.30 4.92
CA ILE A 69 -10.51 -1.27 3.72
C ILE A 69 -11.27 -2.59 3.56
N ILE A 70 -10.59 -3.72 3.73
CA ILE A 70 -11.20 -5.05 3.57
C ILE A 70 -12.22 -5.29 4.69
N LEU A 71 -11.90 -4.95 5.94
CA LEU A 71 -12.82 -5.10 7.08
C LEU A 71 -14.08 -4.26 6.89
N ASP A 72 -13.95 -3.00 6.49
CA ASP A 72 -15.10 -2.15 6.15
C ASP A 72 -15.88 -2.70 4.95
N GLY A 73 -15.18 -3.34 4.00
CA GLY A 73 -15.78 -4.03 2.85
C GLY A 73 -16.57 -5.29 3.21
N LEU A 74 -16.30 -5.90 4.37
CA LEU A 74 -17.01 -7.07 4.88
C LEU A 74 -18.23 -6.69 5.75
N ASP A 75 -18.35 -5.44 6.17
CA ASP A 75 -19.50 -4.95 6.95
C ASP A 75 -20.70 -4.69 6.03
N GLU A 76 -21.75 -5.52 6.16
CA GLU A 76 -22.98 -5.43 5.37
C GLU A 76 -23.78 -4.14 5.61
N GLU A 77 -23.53 -3.43 6.71
CA GLU A 77 -24.17 -2.15 7.01
C GLU A 77 -23.53 -0.98 6.26
N LEU A 78 -22.30 -1.14 5.76
CA LEU A 78 -21.56 -0.12 5.05
C LEU A 78 -21.77 -0.20 3.54
N ILE A 79 -22.00 0.95 2.93
CA ILE A 79 -22.11 1.09 1.47
C ILE A 79 -20.78 1.60 0.93
N MET A 80 -20.07 0.76 0.19
CA MET A 80 -18.85 1.13 -0.52
C MET A 80 -19.16 1.90 -1.81
N SER A 81 -18.44 3.00 -2.05
CA SER A 81 -18.46 3.72 -3.32
C SER A 81 -17.05 4.12 -3.75
N VAL A 82 -16.77 4.10 -5.05
CA VAL A 82 -15.44 4.41 -5.59
C VAL A 82 -15.51 5.66 -6.46
N LYS A 83 -14.60 6.61 -6.20
CA LYS A 83 -14.43 7.81 -7.00
C LYS A 83 -13.03 7.85 -7.58
N LEU A 84 -12.94 8.09 -8.88
CA LEU A 84 -11.67 8.17 -9.60
C LEU A 84 -11.27 9.64 -9.77
N ASN A 85 -10.04 9.96 -9.38
CA ASN A 85 -9.40 11.25 -9.63
C ASN A 85 -8.02 11.05 -10.28
N PRO A 86 -7.96 10.89 -11.62
CA PRO A 86 -6.72 10.60 -12.34
C PRO A 86 -5.65 11.70 -12.21
N SER A 87 -6.01 12.90 -11.76
CA SER A 87 -5.07 14.01 -11.56
C SER A 87 -4.20 13.85 -10.30
N VAL A 88 -4.47 12.86 -9.44
CA VAL A 88 -3.67 12.56 -8.25
C VAL A 88 -2.71 11.41 -8.56
N GLU A 89 -1.43 11.75 -8.78
CA GLU A 89 -0.43 10.83 -9.36
C GLU A 89 -0.18 9.55 -8.53
N ASN A 90 -0.31 9.63 -7.19
CA ASN A 90 0.06 8.53 -6.28
C ASN A 90 -1.13 7.70 -5.75
N PHE A 91 -2.32 8.30 -5.74
CA PHE A 91 -3.55 7.70 -5.18
C PHE A 91 -4.79 8.18 -5.95
N PRO A 92 -4.95 7.76 -7.21
CA PRO A 92 -6.04 8.22 -8.07
C PRO A 92 -7.41 7.63 -7.71
N VAL A 93 -7.48 6.70 -6.75
CA VAL A 93 -8.71 6.04 -6.33
C VAL A 93 -9.06 6.48 -4.92
N GLU A 94 -10.26 7.01 -4.72
CA GLU A 94 -10.87 7.29 -3.42
C GLU A 94 -11.96 6.24 -3.18
N ILE A 95 -11.80 5.43 -2.13
CA ILE A 95 -12.80 4.49 -1.64
C ILE A 95 -13.52 5.17 -0.48
N ILE A 96 -14.85 5.19 -0.52
CA ILE A 96 -15.68 5.87 0.47
C ILE A 96 -16.68 4.86 1.01
N PHE A 97 -16.62 4.60 2.32
CA PHE A 97 -17.62 3.82 3.04
C PHE A 97 -18.63 4.75 3.70
N LYS A 98 -19.92 4.39 3.64
CA LYS A 98 -21.01 5.16 4.23
C LYS A 98 -21.91 4.31 5.09
N TYR A 99 -22.34 4.86 6.22
CA TYR A 99 -23.38 4.31 7.09
C TYR A 99 -24.56 5.28 7.13
N GLN A 100 -25.78 4.82 6.84
CA GLN A 100 -26.99 5.67 6.88
C GLN A 100 -26.85 7.02 6.12
N ASN A 101 -26.16 7.02 4.98
CA ASN A 101 -25.83 8.19 4.15
C ASN A 101 -24.80 9.18 4.72
N GLU A 102 -24.20 8.90 5.88
CA GLU A 102 -23.06 9.63 6.42
C GLU A 102 -21.75 8.95 6.05
N ILE A 103 -20.67 9.72 5.87
CA ILE A 103 -19.36 9.15 5.58
C ILE A 103 -18.82 8.51 6.84
N HIS A 104 -18.57 7.21 6.76
CA HIS A 104 -17.89 6.45 7.80
C HIS A 104 -16.38 6.67 7.69
N GLU A 105 -15.79 6.31 6.55
CA GLU A 105 -14.35 6.43 6.31
C GLU A 105 -14.02 6.63 4.82
N ARG A 106 -12.82 7.17 4.56
CA ARG A 106 -12.25 7.36 3.22
C ARG A 106 -10.84 6.81 3.14
N TYR A 107 -10.59 5.99 2.13
CA TYR A 107 -9.28 5.46 1.82
C TYR A 107 -8.82 5.87 0.43
N PHE A 108 -7.50 5.96 0.26
CA PHE A 108 -6.88 6.37 -0.98
C PHE A 108 -5.90 5.29 -1.46
N CYS A 109 -6.09 4.81 -2.68
CA CYS A 109 -5.29 3.72 -3.25
C CYS A 109 -5.03 3.97 -4.75
N ASN A 110 -4.28 3.06 -5.38
CA ASN A 110 -4.12 3.00 -6.82
C ASN A 110 -4.99 1.90 -7.45
N PHE A 111 -4.99 1.82 -8.78
CA PHE A 111 -5.80 0.84 -9.50
C PHE A 111 -5.42 -0.62 -9.24
N LYS A 112 -4.15 -0.91 -8.91
CA LYS A 112 -3.71 -2.28 -8.59
C LYS A 112 -4.25 -2.73 -7.24
N GLU A 113 -4.21 -1.84 -6.26
CA GLU A 113 -4.77 -2.08 -4.92
C GLU A 113 -6.28 -2.20 -4.97
N LEU A 114 -6.95 -1.34 -5.73
CA LEU A 114 -8.39 -1.47 -5.97
C LEU A 114 -8.73 -2.85 -6.57
N GLY A 115 -7.96 -3.29 -7.57
CA GLY A 115 -8.13 -4.62 -8.15
C GLY A 115 -7.85 -5.76 -7.16
N PHE A 116 -6.95 -5.56 -6.20
CA PHE A 116 -6.71 -6.52 -5.12
C PHE A 116 -7.88 -6.56 -4.12
N ILE A 117 -8.43 -5.40 -3.74
CA ILE A 117 -9.56 -5.29 -2.79
C ILE A 117 -10.82 -6.00 -3.30
N TYR A 118 -11.03 -6.05 -4.62
CA TYR A 118 -12.20 -6.71 -5.22
C TYR A 118 -12.01 -8.21 -5.53
N ASN A 119 -10.80 -8.76 -5.40
CA ASN A 119 -10.51 -10.17 -5.70
C ASN A 119 -10.47 -11.02 -4.43
#